data_AF-A0A7X5SBW4-F1
#
_entry.id   AF-A0A7X5SBW4-F1
#
_cell.length_a   1.000
_cell.length_b   1.000
_cell.length_c   1.000
_cell.angle_alpha   90.00
_cell.angle_beta   90.00
_cell.angle_gamma   90.00
#
_symmetry.space_group_name_H-M   'P 1'
#
loop_
_entity.id
_entity.type
_entity.pdbx_description
1 polymer ?
#
loop_
_entity_poly.entity_id
_entity_poly.type
_entity_poly.pdbx_seq_one_letter_code
_entity_poly.pdbx_strand_id
1 'polypeptide(L)'
;VPLRMRITTPASGCAGRRCSYAAQCPVLKARTDVREAQIVVTNHALLLSSLSLGDAENGQPLIAPPSDMLLVLDEGHHIAGVAIDQGAANLPLDEMAKRTGR
;
A
#
# COMPACT_ATOMS: atom_id res chain seq x y z
N VAL A 1 -23.35 -5.43 -5.28
CA VAL A 1 -22.08 -5.15 -4.58
C VAL A 1 -21.24 -6.42 -4.55
N PRO A 2 -20.06 -6.45 -5.19
CA PRO A 2 -19.18 -7.62 -5.19
C PRO A 2 -18.79 -8.01 -3.76
N LEU A 3 -18.68 -9.33 -3.51
CA LEU A 3 -18.46 -9.88 -2.16
C LEU A 3 -17.24 -9.28 -1.46
N ARG A 4 -16.15 -9.02 -2.19
CA ARG A 4 -14.92 -8.40 -1.66
C ARG A 4 -15.21 -7.10 -0.92
N MET A 5 -16.03 -6.22 -1.49
CA MET A 5 -16.39 -4.92 -0.89
C MET A 5 -17.23 -5.05 0.39
N ARG A 6 -17.79 -6.23 0.67
CA ARG A 6 -18.52 -6.51 1.93
C ARG A 6 -17.63 -7.09 3.03
N ILE A 7 -16.46 -7.62 2.68
CA ILE A 7 -15.56 -8.33 3.61
C ILE A 7 -14.20 -7.62 3.78
N THR A 8 -13.95 -6.55 3.03
CA THR A 8 -12.76 -5.70 3.17
C THR A 8 -13.18 -4.27 3.46
N THR A 9 -12.37 -3.54 4.21
CA THR A 9 -12.56 -2.11 4.49
C THR A 9 -11.32 -1.33 4.05
N PRO A 10 -11.46 -0.09 3.52
CA PRO A 10 -10.30 0.78 3.32
C PRO A 10 -9.64 1.15 4.66
N ALA A 11 -8.40 1.63 4.60
CA ALA A 11 -7.65 2.03 5.80
C ALA A 11 -8.38 3.09 6.64
N SER A 12 -9.08 4.04 6.00
CA SER A 12 -9.89 5.06 6.68
C SER A 12 -11.07 4.50 7.49
N GLY A 13 -11.58 3.33 7.11
CA GLY A 13 -12.64 2.63 7.82
C GLY A 13 -12.15 1.54 8.77
N CYS A 14 -10.83 1.40 8.94
CA CYS A 14 -10.23 0.38 9.80
C CYS A 14 -10.01 0.92 11.23
N ALA A 15 -10.44 0.18 12.25
CA ALA A 15 -10.21 0.53 13.65
C ALA A 15 -8.76 0.25 14.14
N GLY A 16 -7.93 -0.39 13.30
CA GLY A 16 -6.54 -0.71 13.62
C GLY A 16 -6.39 -1.51 14.92
N ARG A 17 -5.45 -1.10 15.78
CA ARG A 17 -5.21 -1.75 17.08
C ARG A 17 -6.38 -1.67 18.07
N ARG A 18 -7.35 -0.76 17.85
CA ARG A 18 -8.57 -0.65 18.67
C ARG A 18 -9.67 -1.63 18.24
N CYS A 19 -9.47 -2.37 17.15
CA CYS A 19 -10.40 -3.40 16.71
C CYS A 19 -10.44 -4.54 17.74
N SER A 20 -11.65 -4.99 18.13
CA SER A 20 -11.82 -6.15 19.03
C SER A 20 -11.23 -7.45 18.48
N TYR A 21 -11.06 -7.54 17.15
CA TYR A 21 -10.46 -8.67 16.45
C TYR A 21 -9.01 -8.42 16.01
N ALA A 22 -8.34 -7.37 16.49
CA ALA A 22 -6.99 -7.01 16.06
C ALA A 22 -5.99 -8.16 16.17
N ALA A 23 -6.07 -8.97 17.24
CA ALA A 23 -5.21 -10.14 17.47
C ALA A 23 -5.36 -11.25 16.42
N GLN A 24 -6.51 -11.31 15.74
CA GLN A 24 -6.84 -12.32 14.72
C GLN A 24 -6.84 -11.70 13.31
N CYS A 25 -6.54 -10.40 13.19
CA CYS A 25 -6.62 -9.68 11.93
C CYS A 25 -5.48 -10.13 10.99
N PRO A 26 -5.80 -10.69 9.81
CA PRO A 26 -4.78 -11.15 8.88
C PRO A 26 -3.84 -10.05 8.40
N VAL A 27 -4.35 -8.82 8.21
CA VAL A 27 -3.56 -7.67 7.75
C VAL A 27 -2.55 -7.22 8.81
N LEU A 28 -2.96 -7.14 10.09
CA LEU A 28 -2.05 -6.75 11.17
C LEU A 28 -1.00 -7.84 11.44
N LYS A 29 -1.39 -9.12 11.33
CA LYS A 29 -0.47 -10.24 11.43
C LYS A 29 0.57 -10.21 10.30
N ALA A 30 0.12 -10.14 9.04
CA ALA A 30 1.01 -10.08 7.88
C ALA A 30 2.01 -8.91 7.94
N ARG A 31 1.58 -7.73 8.40
CA ARG A 31 2.49 -6.59 8.61
C ARG A 31 3.56 -6.86 9.65
N THR A 32 3.24 -7.62 10.70
CA THR A 32 4.22 -8.02 11.71
C THR A 32 5.16 -9.07 11.14
N ASP A 33 4.63 -10.06 10.44
CA ASP A 33 5.41 -11.14 9.83
C ASP A 33 6.41 -10.59 8.80
N VAL A 34 6.02 -9.61 7.98
CA VAL A 34 6.90 -8.97 6.97
C VAL A 34 8.07 -8.22 7.62
N ARG A 35 7.85 -7.57 8.78
CA ARG A 35 8.91 -6.80 9.46
C ARG A 35 10.04 -7.67 10.00
N GLU A 36 9.71 -8.89 10.42
CA GLU A 36 10.68 -9.86 10.96
C GLU A 36 11.21 -10.81 9.88
N ALA A 37 10.70 -10.73 8.65
CA ALA A 37 11.08 -11.63 7.57
C ALA A 37 12.45 -11.27 6.98
N GLN A 38 13.28 -12.28 6.75
CA GLN A 38 14.56 -12.11 6.05
C GLN A 38 14.38 -11.97 4.52
N ILE A 39 13.31 -12.57 3.98
CA ILE A 39 12.99 -12.55 2.55
C ILE A 39 11.53 -12.14 2.42
N VAL A 40 11.31 -11.06 1.68
CA VAL A 40 9.96 -10.54 1.39
C VAL A 40 9.71 -10.65 -0.09
N VAL A 41 8.62 -11.34 -0.46
CA VAL A 41 8.14 -11.38 -1.84
C VAL A 41 6.98 -10.40 -1.98
N THR A 42 7.11 -9.45 -2.90
CA THR A 42 6.10 -8.42 -3.16
C THR A 42 6.02 -8.15 -4.65
N ASN A 43 4.93 -7.50 -5.08
CA ASN A 43 4.79 -7.02 -6.45
C ASN A 43 5.33 -5.59 -6.60
N HIS A 44 5.54 -5.16 -7.85
CA HIS A 44 6.07 -3.82 -8.16
C HIS A 44 5.23 -2.68 -7.57
N ALA A 45 3.89 -2.79 -7.60
CA ALA A 45 3.02 -1.74 -7.10
C ALA A 45 3.19 -1.57 -5.57
N LEU A 46 3.17 -2.67 -4.82
CA LEU A 46 3.37 -2.65 -3.38
C LEU A 46 4.79 -2.21 -3.00
N LEU A 47 5.81 -2.64 -3.74
CA LEU A 47 7.19 -2.19 -3.55
C LEU A 47 7.29 -0.66 -3.66
N LEU A 48 6.86 -0.11 -4.79
CA LEU A 48 6.96 1.33 -5.04
C LEU A 48 6.10 2.14 -4.06
N SER A 49 4.89 1.70 -3.74
CA SER A 49 4.06 2.34 -2.70
C SER A 49 4.76 2.35 -1.35
N SER A 50 5.38 1.23 -0.96
CA SER A 50 6.06 1.12 0.34
C SER A 50 7.28 2.04 0.42
N LEU A 51 8.03 2.18 -0.68
CA LEU A 51 9.17 3.08 -0.77
C LEU A 51 8.77 4.55 -0.82
N SER A 52 7.68 4.91 -1.51
CA SER A 52 7.18 6.29 -1.60
C SER A 52 6.56 6.78 -0.29
N LEU A 53 5.92 5.89 0.45
CA LEU A 53 5.21 6.26 1.67
C LEU A 53 6.13 6.56 2.85
N GLY A 54 7.41 6.14 2.79
CA GLY A 54 8.47 6.47 3.76
C GLY A 54 8.30 5.89 5.17
N ASP A 55 7.07 5.93 5.72
CA ASP A 55 6.72 5.63 7.11
C ASP A 55 5.20 5.38 7.29
N ALA A 56 4.58 4.53 6.47
CA ALA A 56 3.13 4.28 6.54
C ALA A 56 2.74 3.16 7.52
N GLU A 57 3.08 3.35 8.80
CA GLU A 57 2.21 3.19 9.97
C GLU A 57 3.03 3.19 11.27
N ASN A 58 2.79 4.19 12.13
CA ASN A 58 3.50 4.40 13.41
C ASN A 58 5.02 4.61 13.26
N GLY A 59 5.50 5.13 12.12
CA GLY A 59 6.92 5.41 11.90
C GLY A 59 7.80 4.17 11.72
N GLN A 60 7.18 3.03 11.39
CA GLN A 60 7.91 1.81 11.04
C GLN A 60 7.65 1.48 9.56
N PRO A 61 8.68 1.43 8.71
CA PRO A 61 8.51 1.09 7.31
C PRO A 61 8.06 -0.38 7.19
N LEU A 62 7.26 -0.66 6.16
CA LEU A 62 6.77 -2.02 5.90
C LEU A 62 7.90 -2.96 5.47
N ILE A 63 8.88 -2.42 4.74
CA ILE A 63 10.06 -3.12 4.24
C ILE A 63 11.32 -2.38 4.71
N ALA A 64 12.46 -3.05 4.73
CA ALA A 64 13.73 -2.42 5.07
C ALA A 64 14.05 -1.24 4.14
N PRO A 65 14.82 -0.24 4.61
CA PRO A 65 15.23 0.88 3.77
C PRO A 65 16.10 0.39 2.60
N PRO A 66 16.12 1.09 1.46
CA PRO A 66 16.92 0.69 0.29
C PRO A 66 18.41 0.47 0.56
N SER A 67 18.97 1.16 1.56
CA SER A 67 20.38 1.00 1.96
C SER A 67 20.68 -0.36 2.60
N ASP A 68 19.66 -1.00 3.18
CA ASP A 68 19.81 -2.18 4.03
C ASP A 68 19.12 -3.41 3.42
N MET A 69 18.74 -3.35 2.13
CA MET A 69 18.06 -4.44 1.43
C MET A 69 18.72 -4.79 0.10
N LEU A 70 18.71 -6.09 -0.23
CA LEU A 70 18.97 -6.56 -1.58
C LEU A 70 17.64 -6.64 -2.33
N LEU A 71 17.58 -5.99 -3.49
CA LEU A 71 16.39 -5.95 -4.33
C LEU A 71 16.58 -6.81 -5.59
N VAL A 72 15.70 -7.78 -5.77
CA VAL A 72 15.58 -8.56 -7.01
C VAL A 72 14.26 -8.17 -7.68
N LEU A 73 14.35 -7.66 -8.90
CA LEU A 73 13.19 -7.32 -9.72
C LEU A 73 12.94 -8.43 -10.74
N ASP A 74 11.97 -9.28 -10.45
CA ASP A 74 11.47 -10.24 -11.42
C ASP A 74 10.57 -9.54 -12.44
N GLU A 75 10.65 -9.93 -13.72
CA GLU A 75 9.94 -9.27 -14.82
C GLU A 75 10.10 -7.73 -14.84
N GLY A 76 11.33 -7.27 -14.60
CA GLY A 76 11.66 -5.84 -14.43
C GLY A 76 11.27 -4.94 -15.60
N HIS A 77 10.96 -5.49 -16.78
CA HIS A 77 10.45 -4.73 -17.92
C HIS A 77 9.10 -4.05 -17.66
N HIS A 78 8.35 -4.46 -16.63
CA HIS A 78 7.10 -3.82 -16.22
C HIS A 78 7.27 -2.61 -15.29
N ILE A 79 8.44 -2.42 -14.67
CA ILE A 79 8.60 -1.47 -13.55
C ILE A 79 8.27 -0.03 -13.94
N ALA A 80 8.65 0.40 -15.15
CA ALA A 80 8.44 1.75 -15.62
C ALA A 80 6.95 2.07 -15.78
N GLY A 81 6.17 1.14 -16.32
CA GLY A 81 4.71 1.30 -16.44
C GLY A 81 4.04 1.43 -15.08
N VAL A 82 4.41 0.57 -14.13
CA VAL A 82 3.86 0.61 -12.76
C VAL A 82 4.22 1.92 -12.05
N ALA A 83 5.43 2.44 -12.25
CA ALA A 83 5.85 3.71 -11.66
C ALA A 83 5.08 4.91 -12.24
N ILE A 84 4.84 4.92 -13.56
CA ILE A 84 4.03 5.95 -14.21
C ILE A 84 2.59 5.91 -13.68
N ASP A 85 1.98 4.72 -13.62
CA ASP A 85 0.61 4.56 -13.14
C ASP A 85 0.43 5.04 -11.69
N GLN A 86 1.43 4.84 -10.83
CA GLN A 86 1.40 5.35 -9.45
C GLN A 86 1.56 6.86 -9.33
N GLY A 87 2.39 7.45 -10.18
CA GLY A 87 2.60 8.90 -10.21
C GLY A 87 1.49 9.67 -10.94
N ALA A 88 0.69 8.97 -11.74
CA ALA A 88 -0.37 9.56 -12.53
C ALA A 88 -1.64 9.79 -11.69
N ALA A 89 -2.38 10.85 -12.03
CA ALA A 89 -3.70 11.13 -11.50
C ALA A 89 -4.66 11.44 -12.66
N ASN A 90 -5.86 10.87 -12.60
CA ASN A 90 -6.94 11.19 -13.53
C ASN A 90 -7.91 12.14 -12.84
N LEU A 91 -8.10 13.33 -13.41
CA LEU A 91 -8.96 14.38 -12.89
C LEU A 91 -10.04 14.70 -13.93
N PRO A 92 -11.24 14.10 -13.83
CA PRO A 92 -12.35 14.42 -14.71
C PRO A 92 -12.70 15.91 -14.61
N LEU A 93 -12.74 16.58 -15.77
CA LEU A 93 -12.94 18.03 -15.84
C LEU A 93 -14.31 18.46 -15.30
N ASP A 94 -15.33 17.63 -15.46
CA ASP A 94 -16.68 17.86 -14.95
C ASP A 94 -16.74 17.83 -13.41
N GLU A 95 -15.94 16.97 -12.78
CA GLU A 95 -15.83 16.87 -11.32
C GLU A 95 -14.99 18.03 -10.74
N MET A 96 -13.94 18.44 -11.46
CA MET A 96 -13.12 19.60 -11.11
C MET A 96 -13.91 20.91 -11.21
N ALA A 97 -14.70 21.11 -12.28
CA ALA A 97 -15.49 22.32 -12.49
C ALA A 97 -16.48 22.58 -11.34
N LYS A 98 -17.06 21.52 -10.75
CA LYS A 98 -17.94 21.62 -9.58
C LYS A 98 -17.21 22.07 -8.30
N ARG A 99 -15.90 21.81 -8.20
CA ARG A 99 -15.07 22.19 -7.05
C ARG A 99 -14.49 23.61 -7.17
N THR A 100 -14.24 24.09 -8.39
CA THR A 100 -13.70 25.44 -8.66
C THR A 100 -14.77 26.50 -8.92
N GLY A 101 -16.02 26.11 -9.20
CA GLY A 101 -17.16 27.01 -9.40
C GLY A 101 -17.85 27.48 -8.10
N ARG A 102 -17.16 27.38 -6.96
CA ARG A 102 -17.59 27.94 -5.67
C ARG A 102 -16.64 29.06 -5.25
#